data_AF-A0A1M6CGR4-F1
#
_entry.id   AF-A0A1M6CGR4-F1
#
_cell.length_a   1.000
_cell.length_b   1.000
_cell.length_c   1.000
_cell.angle_alpha   90.00
_cell.angle_beta   90.00
_cell.angle_gamma   90.00
#
_symmetry.space_group_name_H-M   'P 1'
#
loop_
_entity.id
_entity.type
_entity.pdbx_description
1 polymer ?
#
loop_
_entity_poly.entity_id
_entity_poly.type
_entity_poly.pdbx_seq_one_letter_code
_entity_poly.pdbx_strand_id
1 'polypeptide(L)'
;MSVWDYVMPHRLLINKSLRKEAEGLRVRVDAYQIEYDRRVEECQEELNRVEAERQEKLLHFRDSLEEELQGERSFLESVAQDITSYADAYLHRNYLFQMRDIKRKQIEILQEDNDFLSNQMILIGEEIDNLRERQRELTSFTDVKDIIRLISLSGYKISFEEEDDAKKLLDKVSEAISSCELGQDSERFALVRLKGIIQERSEYLPTISYIAWVIQQKIQFSKQLSDKRSGVRDTQTAVRQEIKQIEDNIKSTSEKLESIAKRIRFYWAHPITYLSADISYAYKEKSETGNQLRDVGEELHNMASLHSDDQDKWERLQCERRYLSSEMDALRDSISSKKKERSQWFEKRDYIFKICKKYGVLLIPDKKNQTDEDCIIADRLVELNEIRTEGVAEAKKKCEQEKLEIISRYNEARTELEEEVSSVENKIIQLAAEYDGTATKVSSAEKKVKQIKDGDDRFFLVKIFSETPGLDSARKAVSLLKKELAIIGKNKADAEKKANEIKDKIAELDKKHERDLRSCIPRALRPTAAEAREEKKLVYRKEEIEKRRKEGGYENKN
;
A
#
# COMPACT_ATOMS: atom_id res chain seq x y z
N MET A 1 63.62 -77.05 12.15
CA MET A 1 65.10 -76.94 12.21
C MET A 1 65.67 -78.02 11.31
N SER A 2 66.72 -77.73 10.53
CA SER A 2 67.36 -78.73 9.65
C SER A 2 68.32 -79.59 10.48
N VAL A 3 68.51 -80.86 10.13
CA VAL A 3 69.44 -81.79 10.81
C VAL A 3 70.89 -81.26 10.80
N TRP A 4 71.25 -80.48 9.79
CA TRP A 4 72.58 -79.85 9.66
C TRP A 4 72.85 -78.72 10.66
N ASP A 5 71.81 -78.19 11.29
CA ASP A 5 71.92 -77.12 12.27
C ASP A 5 72.52 -77.61 13.61
N TYR A 6 72.51 -78.93 13.88
CA TYR A 6 73.11 -79.54 15.08
C TYR A 6 74.59 -79.93 14.89
N VAL A 7 75.04 -80.15 13.65
CA VAL A 7 76.40 -80.65 13.35
C VAL A 7 77.41 -79.50 13.15
N MET A 8 76.95 -78.32 12.73
CA MET A 8 77.81 -77.15 12.51
C MET A 8 77.22 -75.88 13.16
N PRO A 9 77.61 -75.57 14.41
CA PRO A 9 77.04 -74.46 15.18
C PRO A 9 77.16 -73.09 14.51
N HIS A 10 78.21 -72.88 13.72
CA HIS A 10 78.44 -71.64 12.96
C HIS A 10 77.37 -71.41 11.87
N ARG A 11 76.82 -72.48 11.28
CA ARG A 11 75.77 -72.40 10.25
C ARG A 11 74.40 -72.10 10.85
N LEU A 12 74.11 -72.65 12.03
CA LEU A 12 72.94 -72.28 12.84
C LEU A 12 72.97 -70.79 13.18
N LEU A 13 74.12 -70.26 13.60
CA LEU A 13 74.27 -68.84 13.94
C LEU A 13 74.04 -67.93 12.72
N ILE A 14 74.65 -68.22 11.57
CA ILE A 14 74.47 -67.42 10.35
C ILE A 14 73.01 -67.46 9.85
N ASN A 15 72.40 -68.65 9.78
CA ASN A 15 71.02 -68.79 9.34
C ASN A 15 70.01 -68.19 10.33
N LYS A 16 70.32 -68.22 11.63
CA LYS A 16 69.49 -67.57 12.66
C LYS A 16 69.56 -66.06 12.53
N SER A 17 70.74 -65.49 12.27
CA SER A 17 70.91 -64.06 12.01
C SER A 17 70.17 -63.62 10.74
N LEU A 18 70.34 -64.36 9.63
CA LEU A 18 69.68 -64.05 8.36
C LEU A 18 68.15 -64.18 8.45
N ARG A 19 67.61 -65.19 9.15
CA ARG A 19 66.17 -65.29 9.39
C ARG A 19 65.66 -64.16 10.27
N LYS A 20 66.43 -63.73 11.27
CA LYS A 20 66.06 -62.60 12.13
C LYS A 20 66.03 -61.28 11.36
N GLU A 21 67.01 -61.05 10.49
CA GLU A 21 67.04 -59.86 9.62
C GLU A 21 65.97 -59.90 8.53
N ALA A 22 65.70 -61.06 7.93
CA ALA A 22 64.63 -61.23 6.95
C ALA A 22 63.24 -61.03 7.58
N GLU A 23 63.03 -61.55 8.79
CA GLU A 23 61.80 -61.29 9.57
C GLU A 23 61.70 -59.81 9.96
N GLY A 24 62.82 -59.18 10.35
CA GLY A 24 62.87 -57.74 10.62
C GLY A 24 62.64 -56.86 9.39
N LEU A 25 63.00 -57.33 8.19
CA LEU A 25 62.66 -56.66 6.93
C LEU A 25 61.18 -56.84 6.62
N ARG A 26 60.63 -58.05 6.78
CA ARG A 26 59.22 -58.34 6.54
C ARG A 26 58.30 -57.51 7.45
N VAL A 27 58.60 -57.45 8.75
CA VAL A 27 57.86 -56.62 9.71
C VAL A 27 57.91 -55.13 9.33
N ARG A 28 59.05 -54.65 8.80
CA ARG A 28 59.15 -53.26 8.30
C ARG A 28 58.33 -53.05 7.04
N VAL A 29 58.35 -53.99 6.09
CA VAL A 29 57.54 -53.92 4.86
C VAL A 29 56.05 -53.95 5.21
N ASP A 30 55.62 -54.83 6.10
CA ASP A 30 54.23 -54.92 6.56
C ASP A 30 53.83 -53.63 7.30
N ALA A 31 54.71 -53.05 8.13
CA ALA A 31 54.46 -51.76 8.78
C ALA A 31 54.35 -50.60 7.77
N TYR A 32 55.22 -50.56 6.76
CA TYR A 32 55.15 -49.56 5.69
C TYR A 32 53.89 -49.73 4.83
N GLN A 33 53.47 -50.96 4.56
CA GLN A 33 52.24 -51.22 3.81
C GLN A 33 51.02 -50.72 4.59
N ILE A 34 50.95 -51.01 5.90
CA ILE A 34 49.88 -50.50 6.77
C ILE A 34 49.90 -48.96 6.83
N GLU A 35 51.08 -48.34 6.95
CA GLU A 35 51.18 -46.87 6.96
C GLU A 35 50.78 -46.26 5.61
N TYR A 36 51.17 -46.89 4.50
CA TYR A 36 50.80 -46.46 3.15
C TYR A 36 49.29 -46.57 2.92
N ASP A 37 48.70 -47.72 3.23
CA ASP A 37 47.26 -47.95 3.08
C ASP A 37 46.47 -46.95 3.93
N ARG A 38 46.91 -46.68 5.17
CA ARG A 38 46.30 -45.65 6.03
C ARG A 38 46.38 -44.25 5.42
N ARG A 39 47.51 -43.88 4.80
CA ARG A 39 47.63 -42.57 4.13
C ARG A 39 46.80 -42.48 2.86
N VAL A 40 46.66 -43.57 2.11
CA VAL A 40 45.76 -43.62 0.95
C VAL A 40 44.31 -43.43 1.39
N GLU A 41 43.89 -44.08 2.48
CA GLU A 41 42.56 -43.88 3.08
C GLU A 41 42.36 -42.42 3.53
N GLU A 42 43.32 -41.84 4.29
CA GLU A 42 43.28 -40.44 4.71
C GLU A 42 43.13 -39.48 3.51
N CYS A 43 43.92 -39.66 2.44
CA CYS A 43 43.81 -38.85 1.22
C CYS A 43 42.48 -39.07 0.48
N GLN A 44 41.94 -40.28 0.46
CA GLN A 44 40.66 -40.59 -0.18
C GLN A 44 39.49 -39.96 0.58
N GLU A 45 39.54 -39.96 1.92
CA GLU A 45 38.56 -39.27 2.76
C GLU A 45 38.61 -37.75 2.57
N GLU A 46 39.81 -37.15 2.49
CA GLU A 46 39.97 -35.73 2.19
C GLU A 46 39.42 -35.36 0.80
N LEU A 47 39.70 -36.18 -0.23
CA LEU A 47 39.14 -35.99 -1.58
C LEU A 47 37.62 -36.05 -1.55
N ASN A 48 37.03 -37.07 -0.92
CA ASN A 48 35.59 -37.21 -0.80
C ASN A 48 34.96 -36.03 -0.05
N ARG A 49 35.63 -35.51 0.99
CA ARG A 49 35.17 -34.34 1.75
C ARG A 49 35.17 -33.07 0.88
N VAL A 50 36.25 -32.82 0.15
CA VAL A 50 36.36 -31.66 -0.74
C VAL A 50 35.38 -31.74 -1.91
N GLU A 51 35.16 -32.94 -2.46
CA GLU A 51 34.14 -33.17 -3.48
C GLU A 51 32.75 -32.86 -2.93
N ALA A 52 32.40 -33.35 -1.74
CA ALA A 52 31.12 -33.05 -1.10
C ALA A 52 30.94 -31.55 -0.83
N GLU A 53 31.94 -30.86 -0.27
CA GLU A 53 31.92 -29.40 -0.04
C GLU A 53 31.73 -28.61 -1.35
N ARG A 54 32.36 -29.05 -2.45
CA ARG A 54 32.16 -28.42 -3.77
C ARG A 54 30.78 -28.69 -4.33
N GLN A 55 30.27 -29.90 -4.16
CA GLN A 55 28.95 -30.29 -4.64
C GLN A 55 27.85 -29.53 -3.91
N GLU A 56 28.00 -29.31 -2.61
CA GLU A 56 27.14 -28.44 -1.81
C GLU A 56 27.18 -26.99 -2.29
N LYS A 57 28.37 -26.43 -2.54
CA LYS A 57 28.49 -25.07 -3.11
C LYS A 57 27.85 -24.94 -4.49
N LEU A 58 27.97 -25.96 -5.33
CA LEU A 58 27.33 -25.99 -6.65
C LEU A 58 25.81 -26.07 -6.54
N LEU A 59 25.28 -26.88 -5.63
CA LEU A 59 23.84 -26.94 -5.35
C LEU A 59 23.34 -25.59 -4.85
N HIS A 60 24.01 -24.97 -3.88
CA HIS A 60 23.64 -23.64 -3.41
C HIS A 60 23.67 -22.58 -4.53
N PHE A 61 24.69 -22.62 -5.41
CA PHE A 61 24.76 -21.69 -6.53
C PHE A 61 23.64 -21.92 -7.56
N ARG A 62 23.34 -23.19 -7.86
CA ARG A 62 22.22 -23.56 -8.74
C ARG A 62 20.89 -23.09 -8.16
N ASP A 63 20.64 -23.37 -6.89
CA ASP A 63 19.39 -23.02 -6.21
C ASP A 63 19.22 -21.48 -6.16
N SER A 64 20.31 -20.74 -5.89
CA SER A 64 20.31 -19.27 -5.98
C SER A 64 20.00 -18.75 -7.38
N LEU A 65 20.55 -19.36 -8.44
CA LEU A 65 20.25 -18.99 -9.83
C LEU A 65 18.80 -19.31 -10.21
N GLU A 66 18.28 -20.45 -9.74
CA GLU A 66 16.90 -20.87 -10.00
C GLU A 66 15.92 -19.89 -9.32
N GLU A 67 16.20 -19.47 -8.09
CA GLU A 67 15.45 -18.42 -7.40
C GLU A 67 15.49 -17.07 -8.14
N GLU A 68 16.67 -16.63 -8.60
CA GLU A 68 16.81 -15.39 -9.39
C GLU A 68 16.01 -15.45 -10.70
N LEU A 69 16.14 -16.53 -11.47
CA LEU A 69 15.43 -16.72 -12.74
C LEU A 69 13.91 -16.80 -12.53
N GLN A 70 13.47 -17.44 -11.45
CA GLN A 70 12.05 -17.51 -11.11
C GLN A 70 11.51 -16.13 -10.69
N GLY A 71 12.31 -15.35 -9.95
CA GLY A 71 12.05 -13.94 -9.66
C GLY A 71 11.88 -13.10 -10.92
N GLU A 72 12.83 -13.17 -11.87
CA GLU A 72 12.74 -12.44 -13.14
C GLU A 72 11.55 -12.87 -13.98
N ARG A 73 11.24 -14.16 -14.02
CA ARG A 73 10.07 -14.70 -14.73
C ARG A 73 8.77 -14.13 -14.18
N SER A 74 8.58 -14.18 -12.86
CA SER A 74 7.38 -13.65 -12.21
C SER A 74 7.22 -12.13 -12.40
N PHE A 75 8.34 -11.38 -12.40
CA PHE A 75 8.35 -9.96 -12.75
C PHE A 75 7.88 -9.73 -14.20
N LEU A 76 8.44 -10.47 -15.16
CA LEU A 76 8.06 -10.35 -16.57
C LEU A 76 6.61 -10.74 -16.84
N GLU A 77 6.11 -11.79 -16.17
CA GLU A 77 4.70 -12.18 -16.23
C GLU A 77 3.79 -11.06 -15.72
N SER A 78 4.18 -10.40 -14.63
CA SER A 78 3.43 -9.27 -14.06
C SER A 78 3.41 -8.05 -15.00
N VAL A 79 4.57 -7.72 -15.58
CA VAL A 79 4.69 -6.64 -16.60
C VAL A 79 3.83 -6.96 -17.83
N ALA A 80 3.90 -8.20 -18.33
CA ALA A 80 3.14 -8.62 -19.50
C ALA A 80 1.62 -8.58 -19.24
N GLN A 81 1.18 -9.01 -18.06
CA GLN A 81 -0.22 -8.96 -17.66
C GLN A 81 -0.74 -7.52 -17.59
N ASP A 82 0.04 -6.61 -17.04
CA ASP A 82 -0.33 -5.20 -16.96
C ASP A 82 -0.37 -4.52 -18.32
N ILE A 83 0.62 -4.78 -19.19
CA ILE A 83 0.64 -4.29 -20.57
C ILE A 83 -0.57 -4.82 -21.36
N THR A 84 -0.92 -6.10 -21.19
CA THR A 84 -2.08 -6.70 -21.87
C THR A 84 -3.37 -6.04 -21.38
N SER A 85 -3.53 -5.89 -20.06
CA SER A 85 -4.68 -5.21 -19.47
C SER A 85 -4.81 -3.74 -19.93
N TYR A 86 -3.66 -3.06 -20.09
CA TYR A 86 -3.62 -1.71 -20.64
C TYR A 86 -4.04 -1.69 -22.12
N ALA A 87 -3.55 -2.63 -22.92
CA ALA A 87 -3.90 -2.75 -24.33
C ALA A 87 -5.40 -3.00 -24.51
N ASP A 88 -5.99 -3.90 -23.73
CA ASP A 88 -7.43 -4.18 -23.77
C ASP A 88 -8.26 -2.94 -23.43
N ALA A 89 -7.91 -2.24 -22.34
CA ALA A 89 -8.58 -1.00 -21.96
C ALA A 89 -8.42 0.10 -23.03
N TYR A 90 -7.26 0.16 -23.68
CA TYR A 90 -6.95 1.17 -24.71
C TYR A 90 -7.77 0.93 -25.97
N LEU A 91 -7.80 -0.32 -26.44
CA LEU A 91 -8.59 -0.74 -27.58
C LEU A 91 -10.08 -0.58 -27.30
N HIS A 92 -10.54 -0.95 -26.10
CA HIS A 92 -11.93 -0.75 -25.69
C HIS A 92 -12.32 0.73 -25.70
N ARG A 93 -11.48 1.63 -25.18
CA ARG A 93 -11.73 3.08 -25.25
C ARG A 93 -11.83 3.58 -26.70
N ASN A 94 -10.94 3.12 -27.58
CA ASN A 94 -10.97 3.51 -28.99
C ASN A 94 -12.24 3.02 -29.69
N TYR A 95 -12.69 1.80 -29.37
CA TYR A 95 -13.98 1.29 -29.83
C TYR A 95 -15.15 2.16 -29.35
N LEU A 96 -15.15 2.58 -28.08
CA LEU A 96 -16.18 3.49 -27.56
C LEU A 96 -16.19 4.83 -28.28
N PHE A 97 -15.03 5.40 -28.64
CA PHE A 97 -14.97 6.62 -29.46
C PHE A 97 -15.61 6.42 -30.83
N GLN A 98 -15.30 5.31 -31.52
CA GLN A 98 -15.93 5.00 -32.82
C GLN A 98 -17.44 4.82 -32.68
N MET A 99 -17.91 4.12 -31.65
CA MET A 99 -19.32 3.94 -31.38
C MET A 99 -20.04 5.28 -31.14
N ARG A 100 -19.43 6.17 -30.35
CA ARG A 100 -19.94 7.52 -30.12
C ARG A 100 -20.08 8.29 -31.44
N ASP A 101 -19.08 8.22 -32.31
CA ASP A 101 -19.08 8.94 -33.58
C ASP A 101 -20.14 8.39 -34.55
N ILE A 102 -20.35 7.06 -34.57
CA ILE A 102 -21.48 6.43 -35.30
C ILE A 102 -22.82 6.92 -34.77
N LYS A 103 -23.00 6.96 -33.45
CA LYS A 103 -24.25 7.42 -32.81
C LYS A 103 -24.50 8.91 -33.05
N ARG A 104 -23.46 9.73 -33.12
CA ARG A 104 -23.58 11.15 -33.52
C ARG A 104 -24.09 11.29 -34.95
N LYS A 105 -23.53 10.51 -35.90
CA LYS A 105 -24.06 10.46 -37.28
C LYS A 105 -25.51 9.98 -37.33
N GLN A 106 -25.89 9.01 -36.48
CA GLN A 106 -27.27 8.56 -36.36
C GLN A 106 -28.20 9.71 -35.93
N ILE A 107 -27.77 10.59 -35.02
CA ILE A 107 -28.53 11.79 -34.65
C ILE A 107 -28.66 12.78 -35.81
N GLU A 108 -27.59 12.98 -36.58
CA GLU A 108 -27.62 13.85 -37.77
C GLU A 108 -28.67 13.37 -38.78
N ILE A 109 -28.68 12.07 -39.09
CA ILE A 109 -29.68 11.46 -39.99
C ILE A 109 -31.10 11.63 -39.43
N LEU A 110 -31.32 11.35 -38.13
CA LEU A 110 -32.63 11.52 -37.51
C LEU A 110 -33.09 12.99 -37.49
N GLN A 111 -32.14 13.93 -37.45
CA GLN A 111 -32.45 15.35 -37.55
C GLN A 111 -32.90 15.71 -38.97
N GLU A 112 -32.19 15.24 -40.00
CA GLU A 112 -32.58 15.41 -41.40
C GLU A 112 -33.98 14.82 -41.67
N ASP A 113 -34.27 13.63 -41.14
CA ASP A 113 -35.59 13.00 -41.25
C ASP A 113 -36.70 13.86 -40.60
N ASN A 114 -36.43 14.41 -39.41
CA ASN A 114 -37.37 15.26 -38.69
C ASN A 114 -37.64 16.58 -39.44
N ASP A 115 -36.60 17.16 -40.03
CA ASP A 115 -36.68 18.39 -40.82
C ASP A 115 -37.43 18.11 -42.14
N PHE A 116 -37.15 17.00 -42.81
CA PHE A 116 -37.88 16.55 -44.01
C PHE A 116 -39.37 16.36 -43.71
N LEU A 117 -39.73 15.62 -42.65
CA LEU A 117 -41.12 15.41 -42.25
C LEU A 117 -41.82 16.73 -41.94
N SER A 118 -41.13 17.66 -41.25
CA SER A 118 -41.67 18.97 -40.93
C SER A 118 -41.93 19.80 -42.20
N ASN A 119 -41.01 19.77 -43.17
CA ASN A 119 -41.20 20.46 -44.46
C ASN A 119 -42.35 19.87 -45.28
N GLN A 120 -42.49 18.54 -45.34
CA GLN A 120 -43.61 17.89 -46.03
C GLN A 120 -44.96 18.26 -45.40
N MET A 121 -45.03 18.35 -44.07
CA MET A 121 -46.25 18.79 -43.38
C MET A 121 -46.61 20.24 -43.72
N ILE A 122 -45.62 21.13 -43.86
CA ILE A 122 -45.83 22.53 -44.26
C ILE A 122 -46.40 22.59 -45.69
N LEU A 123 -45.78 21.89 -46.64
CA LEU A 123 -46.23 21.85 -48.04
C LEU A 123 -47.67 21.31 -48.16
N ILE A 124 -48.02 20.25 -47.41
CA ILE A 124 -49.39 19.74 -47.37
C ILE A 124 -50.36 20.80 -46.80
N GLY A 125 -49.92 21.56 -45.80
CA GLY A 125 -50.69 22.68 -45.26
C GLY A 125 -50.99 23.75 -46.31
N GLU A 126 -49.97 24.20 -47.04
CA GLU A 126 -50.10 25.16 -48.13
C GLU A 126 -51.04 24.67 -49.24
N GLU A 127 -50.92 23.39 -49.64
CA GLU A 127 -51.82 22.78 -50.62
C GLU A 127 -53.27 22.71 -50.13
N ILE A 128 -53.49 22.40 -48.84
CA ILE A 128 -54.83 22.42 -48.24
C ILE A 128 -55.42 23.83 -48.31
N ASP A 129 -54.63 24.86 -48.01
CA ASP A 129 -55.11 26.25 -48.05
C ASP A 129 -55.47 26.70 -49.46
N ASN A 130 -54.66 26.35 -50.47
CA ASN A 130 -54.97 26.56 -51.89
C ASN A 130 -56.26 25.83 -52.31
N LEU A 131 -56.44 24.57 -51.89
CA LEU A 131 -57.65 23.80 -52.17
C LEU A 131 -58.88 24.42 -51.50
N ARG A 132 -58.75 24.93 -50.28
CA ARG A 132 -59.84 25.63 -49.56
C ARG A 132 -60.20 26.95 -50.23
N GLU A 133 -59.22 27.69 -50.74
CA GLU A 133 -59.48 28.90 -51.52
C GLU A 133 -60.24 28.56 -52.81
N ARG A 134 -59.77 27.57 -53.56
CA ARG A 134 -60.46 27.11 -54.77
C ARG A 134 -61.87 26.58 -54.47
N GLN A 135 -62.05 25.87 -53.37
CA GLN A 135 -63.37 25.41 -52.92
C GLN A 135 -64.31 26.58 -52.64
N ARG A 136 -63.84 27.65 -51.98
CA ARG A 136 -64.62 28.87 -51.72
C ARG A 136 -65.01 29.57 -53.02
N GLU A 137 -64.08 29.70 -53.97
CA GLU A 137 -64.37 30.25 -55.31
C GLU A 137 -65.46 29.45 -56.04
N LEU A 138 -65.33 28.13 -56.10
CA LEU A 138 -66.33 27.30 -56.78
C LEU A 138 -67.68 27.36 -56.08
N THR A 139 -67.68 27.40 -54.75
CA THR A 139 -68.92 27.50 -53.96
C THR A 139 -69.65 28.81 -54.24
N SER A 140 -68.94 29.92 -54.50
CA SER A 140 -69.59 31.18 -54.90
C SER A 140 -70.23 31.10 -56.29
N PHE A 141 -69.66 30.35 -57.23
CA PHE A 141 -70.28 30.10 -58.54
C PHE A 141 -71.53 29.21 -58.47
N THR A 142 -71.64 28.36 -57.44
CA THR A 142 -72.83 27.52 -57.21
C THR A 142 -73.95 28.22 -56.44
N ASP A 143 -73.73 29.44 -55.94
CA ASP A 143 -74.77 30.21 -55.26
C ASP A 143 -75.94 30.44 -56.22
N VAL A 144 -77.16 30.18 -55.78
CA VAL A 144 -78.40 30.33 -56.55
C VAL A 144 -79.36 31.34 -55.92
N LYS A 145 -78.91 32.06 -54.87
CA LYS A 145 -79.72 33.07 -54.18
C LYS A 145 -80.17 34.22 -55.09
N ASP A 146 -79.33 34.63 -56.02
CA ASP A 146 -79.68 35.60 -57.06
C ASP A 146 -80.80 35.08 -57.97
N ILE A 147 -80.72 33.82 -58.39
CA ILE A 147 -81.73 33.15 -59.21
C ILE A 147 -83.05 33.01 -58.45
N ILE A 148 -83.01 32.54 -57.19
CA ILE A 148 -84.19 32.42 -56.32
C ILE A 148 -84.87 33.78 -56.15
N ARG A 149 -84.09 34.85 -55.90
CA ARG A 149 -84.62 36.23 -55.80
C ARG A 149 -85.26 36.68 -57.11
N LEU A 150 -84.62 36.46 -58.25
CA LEU A 150 -85.15 36.87 -59.55
C LEU A 150 -86.46 36.15 -59.89
N ILE A 151 -86.57 34.84 -59.59
CA ILE A 151 -87.80 34.08 -59.82
C ILE A 151 -88.92 34.51 -58.86
N SER A 152 -88.60 34.82 -57.60
CA SER A 152 -89.59 35.34 -56.64
C SER A 152 -90.19 36.68 -57.08
N LEU A 153 -89.42 37.51 -57.79
CA LEU A 153 -89.87 38.80 -58.33
C LEU A 153 -90.71 38.64 -59.62
N SER A 154 -90.54 37.55 -60.37
CA SER A 154 -91.26 37.31 -61.63
C SER A 154 -92.68 36.76 -61.43
N GLY A 155 -93.09 36.48 -60.20
CA GLY A 155 -94.45 36.01 -59.87
C GLY A 155 -94.77 34.58 -60.30
N TYR A 156 -93.74 33.78 -60.62
CA TYR A 156 -93.87 32.42 -61.11
C TYR A 156 -93.98 31.41 -59.95
N LYS A 157 -94.92 30.44 -60.00
CA LYS A 157 -95.23 29.50 -58.90
C LYS A 157 -94.28 28.30 -58.83
N ILE A 158 -92.98 28.52 -58.66
CA ILE A 158 -92.07 27.44 -58.23
C ILE A 158 -91.82 27.62 -56.73
N SER A 159 -92.02 26.56 -55.93
CA SER A 159 -91.80 26.60 -54.48
C SER A 159 -90.31 26.45 -54.18
N PHE A 160 -89.69 27.55 -53.75
CA PHE A 160 -88.29 27.57 -53.32
C PHE A 160 -88.20 27.58 -51.81
N GLU A 161 -87.30 26.75 -51.28
CA GLU A 161 -86.89 26.78 -49.88
C GLU A 161 -85.53 27.48 -49.77
N GLU A 162 -85.26 28.15 -48.65
CA GLU A 162 -83.97 28.85 -48.44
C GLU A 162 -82.75 27.92 -48.48
N GLU A 163 -82.97 26.59 -48.39
CA GLU A 163 -81.95 25.53 -48.44
C GLU A 163 -81.83 24.82 -49.80
N ASP A 164 -82.50 25.32 -50.85
CA ASP A 164 -82.38 24.75 -52.19
C ASP A 164 -81.00 25.06 -52.80
N ASP A 165 -80.22 24.02 -53.10
CA ASP A 165 -78.98 24.11 -53.85
C ASP A 165 -79.23 24.12 -55.37
N ALA A 166 -78.19 24.41 -56.15
CA ALA A 166 -78.30 24.45 -57.61
C ALA A 166 -78.84 23.15 -58.23
N LYS A 167 -78.64 22.00 -57.58
CA LYS A 167 -79.11 20.70 -58.09
C LYS A 167 -80.60 20.50 -57.81
N LYS A 168 -81.05 20.77 -56.59
CA LYS A 168 -82.48 20.76 -56.22
C LYS A 168 -83.26 21.76 -57.07
N LEU A 169 -82.68 22.93 -57.34
CA LEU A 169 -83.28 23.95 -58.20
C LEU A 169 -83.39 23.48 -59.66
N LEU A 170 -82.37 22.75 -60.16
CA LEU A 170 -82.37 22.17 -61.50
C LEU A 170 -83.47 21.12 -61.66
N ASP A 171 -83.66 20.28 -60.64
CA ASP A 171 -84.68 19.23 -60.62
C ASP A 171 -86.10 19.85 -60.63
N LYS A 172 -86.35 20.87 -59.79
CA LYS A 172 -87.62 21.61 -59.75
C LYS A 172 -87.94 22.33 -61.06
N VAL A 173 -86.94 22.96 -61.70
CA VAL A 173 -87.13 23.62 -63.01
C VAL A 173 -87.36 22.59 -64.12
N SER A 174 -86.70 21.43 -64.06
CA SER A 174 -86.92 20.34 -65.02
C SER A 174 -88.32 19.73 -64.90
N GLU A 175 -88.85 19.62 -63.68
CA GLU A 175 -90.24 19.24 -63.41
C GLU A 175 -91.23 20.29 -63.94
N ALA A 176 -90.98 21.58 -63.67
CA ALA A 176 -91.81 22.69 -64.17
C ALA A 176 -91.90 22.71 -65.70
N ILE A 177 -90.79 22.48 -66.41
CA ILE A 177 -90.76 22.37 -67.89
C ILE A 177 -91.62 21.19 -68.37
N SER A 178 -91.59 20.08 -67.62
CA SER A 178 -92.34 18.86 -67.98
C SER A 178 -93.85 19.03 -67.75
N SER A 179 -94.25 19.96 -66.88
CA SER A 179 -95.65 20.29 -66.58
C SER A 179 -96.27 21.41 -67.44
N CYS A 180 -95.52 22.05 -68.34
CA CYS A 180 -96.07 23.13 -69.21
C CYS A 180 -97.12 22.59 -70.21
N GLU A 181 -98.27 23.26 -70.31
CA GLU A 181 -99.37 22.90 -71.22
C GLU A 181 -99.13 23.39 -72.67
N LEU A 182 -99.84 22.79 -73.64
CA LEU A 182 -99.80 23.19 -75.06
C LEU A 182 -100.37 24.61 -75.22
N GLY A 183 -99.48 25.60 -75.41
CA GLY A 183 -99.82 27.03 -75.53
C GLY A 183 -98.90 27.97 -74.72
N GLN A 184 -98.09 27.43 -73.80
CA GLN A 184 -97.14 28.18 -72.96
C GLN A 184 -95.71 28.20 -73.54
N ASP A 185 -95.55 28.43 -74.85
CA ASP A 185 -94.27 28.28 -75.54
C ASP A 185 -93.19 29.26 -75.07
N SER A 186 -93.58 30.49 -74.73
CA SER A 186 -92.67 31.54 -74.23
C SER A 186 -92.15 31.23 -72.81
N GLU A 187 -93.02 30.70 -71.95
CA GLU A 187 -92.73 30.28 -70.59
C GLU A 187 -91.84 29.05 -70.56
N ARG A 188 -92.15 28.06 -71.41
CA ARG A 188 -91.31 26.88 -71.63
C ARG A 188 -89.92 27.26 -72.13
N PHE A 189 -89.81 28.22 -73.05
CA PHE A 189 -88.52 28.71 -73.53
C PHE A 189 -87.70 29.41 -72.42
N ALA A 190 -88.35 30.25 -71.60
CA ALA A 190 -87.70 30.91 -70.47
C ALA A 190 -87.20 29.90 -69.42
N LEU A 191 -88.00 28.89 -69.10
CA LEU A 191 -87.62 27.81 -68.18
C LEU A 191 -86.48 26.95 -68.74
N VAL A 192 -86.46 26.65 -70.04
CA VAL A 192 -85.34 25.93 -70.68
C VAL A 192 -84.05 26.74 -70.60
N ARG A 193 -84.11 28.07 -70.78
CA ARG A 193 -82.94 28.94 -70.63
C ARG A 193 -82.46 29.02 -69.18
N LEU A 194 -83.40 29.13 -68.24
CA LEU A 194 -83.11 29.09 -66.80
C LEU A 194 -82.48 27.75 -66.39
N LYS A 195 -83.00 26.64 -66.92
CA LYS A 195 -82.42 25.30 -66.75
C LYS A 195 -80.96 25.27 -67.20
N GLY A 196 -80.61 25.84 -68.35
CA GLY A 196 -79.22 25.93 -68.82
C GLY A 196 -78.31 26.65 -67.83
N ILE A 197 -78.74 27.80 -67.31
CA ILE A 197 -77.97 28.60 -66.34
C ILE A 197 -77.79 27.84 -65.01
N ILE A 198 -78.85 27.20 -64.50
CA ILE A 198 -78.78 26.42 -63.26
C ILE A 198 -77.94 25.17 -63.46
N GLN A 199 -78.01 24.56 -64.64
CA GLN A 199 -77.22 23.37 -64.98
C GLN A 199 -75.73 23.69 -64.94
N GLU A 200 -75.28 24.78 -65.58
CA GLU A 200 -73.90 25.27 -65.50
C GLU A 200 -73.43 25.47 -64.05
N ARG A 201 -74.30 25.99 -63.17
CA ARG A 201 -73.97 26.14 -61.75
C ARG A 201 -73.92 24.79 -61.02
N SER A 202 -74.84 23.87 -61.33
CA SER A 202 -74.88 22.54 -60.72
C SER A 202 -73.66 21.67 -61.08
N GLU A 203 -73.04 21.90 -62.25
CA GLU A 203 -71.88 21.15 -62.74
C GLU A 203 -70.63 21.34 -61.87
N TYR A 204 -70.55 22.43 -61.08
CA TYR A 204 -69.45 22.65 -60.15
C TYR A 204 -69.59 21.86 -58.82
N LEU A 205 -70.80 21.42 -58.45
CA LEU A 205 -71.05 20.73 -57.17
C LEU A 205 -70.23 19.42 -57.01
N PRO A 206 -70.14 18.52 -58.01
CA PRO A 206 -69.28 17.34 -57.92
C PRO A 206 -67.81 17.69 -57.70
N THR A 207 -67.33 18.77 -58.34
CA THR A 207 -65.95 19.25 -58.20
C THR A 207 -65.69 19.77 -56.79
N ILE A 208 -66.63 20.51 -56.20
CA ILE A 208 -66.56 20.96 -54.79
C ILE A 208 -66.49 19.77 -53.83
N SER A 209 -67.34 18.76 -54.02
CA SER A 209 -67.33 17.55 -53.19
C SER A 209 -66.00 16.78 -53.33
N TYR A 210 -65.44 16.71 -54.54
CA TYR A 210 -64.14 16.10 -54.77
C TYR A 210 -63.02 16.86 -54.04
N ILE A 211 -62.97 18.19 -54.15
CA ILE A 211 -61.98 19.02 -53.44
C ILE A 211 -62.10 18.83 -51.92
N ALA A 212 -63.32 18.79 -51.38
CA ALA A 212 -63.55 18.54 -49.96
C ALA A 212 -63.00 17.19 -49.51
N TRP A 213 -63.21 16.14 -50.32
CA TRP A 213 -62.65 14.81 -50.08
C TRP A 213 -61.11 14.83 -50.13
N VAL A 214 -60.50 15.50 -51.12
CA VAL A 214 -59.03 15.63 -51.23
C VAL A 214 -58.45 16.34 -49.99
N ILE A 215 -59.09 17.41 -49.52
CA ILE A 215 -58.68 18.11 -48.29
C ILE A 215 -58.70 17.15 -47.10
N GLN A 216 -59.76 16.35 -46.93
CA GLN A 216 -59.85 15.38 -45.84
C GLN A 216 -58.72 14.34 -45.91
N GLN A 217 -58.41 13.81 -47.11
CA GLN A 217 -57.31 12.87 -47.30
C GLN A 217 -55.96 13.50 -46.94
N LYS A 218 -55.70 14.74 -47.37
CA LYS A 218 -54.46 15.46 -47.05
C LYS A 218 -54.30 15.72 -45.54
N ILE A 219 -55.38 16.03 -44.83
CA ILE A 219 -55.38 16.17 -43.37
C ILE A 219 -55.00 14.84 -42.69
N GLN A 220 -55.57 13.72 -43.15
CA GLN A 220 -55.22 12.40 -42.62
C GLN A 220 -53.75 12.05 -42.86
N PHE A 221 -53.22 12.32 -44.05
CA PHE A 221 -51.80 12.13 -44.35
C PHE A 221 -50.89 13.01 -43.48
N SER A 222 -51.25 14.29 -43.27
CA SER A 222 -50.51 15.18 -42.39
C SER A 222 -50.45 14.66 -40.94
N LYS A 223 -51.56 14.08 -40.45
CA LYS A 223 -51.58 13.41 -39.14
C LYS A 223 -50.63 12.20 -39.08
N GLN A 224 -50.65 11.34 -40.09
CA GLN A 224 -49.72 10.20 -40.18
C GLN A 224 -48.24 10.63 -40.19
N LEU A 225 -47.93 11.74 -40.87
CA LEU A 225 -46.57 12.31 -40.86
C LEU A 225 -46.20 12.85 -39.48
N SER A 226 -47.14 13.47 -38.77
CA SER A 226 -46.93 13.93 -37.40
C SER A 226 -46.60 12.77 -36.45
N ASP A 227 -47.32 11.66 -36.55
CA ASP A 227 -47.08 10.46 -35.72
C ASP A 227 -45.72 9.81 -36.05
N LYS A 228 -45.32 9.79 -37.33
CA LYS A 228 -43.96 9.37 -37.71
C LYS A 228 -42.90 10.30 -37.13
N ARG A 229 -43.14 11.61 -37.15
CA ARG A 229 -42.22 12.61 -36.62
C ARG A 229 -42.03 12.49 -35.11
N SER A 230 -43.09 12.21 -34.34
CA SER A 230 -42.93 11.93 -32.90
C SER A 230 -42.09 10.68 -32.66
N GLY A 231 -42.31 9.60 -33.42
CA GLY A 231 -41.47 8.38 -33.34
C GLY A 231 -39.98 8.63 -33.64
N VAL A 232 -39.67 9.50 -34.61
CA VAL A 232 -38.29 9.94 -34.89
C VAL A 232 -37.69 10.69 -33.70
N ARG A 233 -38.45 11.59 -33.07
CA ARG A 233 -37.99 12.35 -31.89
C ARG A 233 -37.75 11.46 -30.67
N ASP A 234 -38.60 10.47 -30.44
CA ASP A 234 -38.42 9.50 -29.36
C ASP A 234 -37.14 8.69 -29.57
N THR A 235 -36.92 8.22 -30.81
CA THR A 235 -35.68 7.54 -31.21
C THR A 235 -34.45 8.44 -31.03
N GLN A 236 -34.54 9.72 -31.43
CA GLN A 236 -33.46 10.69 -31.24
C GLN A 236 -33.12 10.88 -29.76
N THR A 237 -34.12 10.90 -28.88
CA THR A 237 -33.94 11.01 -27.43
C THR A 237 -33.26 9.78 -26.85
N ALA A 238 -33.65 8.57 -27.28
CA ALA A 238 -33.00 7.32 -26.89
C ALA A 238 -31.53 7.28 -27.32
N VAL A 239 -31.22 7.63 -28.57
CA VAL A 239 -29.83 7.68 -29.07
C VAL A 239 -28.99 8.70 -28.30
N ARG A 240 -29.54 9.85 -27.90
CA ARG A 240 -28.84 10.83 -27.05
C ARG A 240 -28.49 10.25 -25.67
N GLN A 241 -29.38 9.45 -25.08
CA GLN A 241 -29.10 8.76 -23.81
C GLN A 241 -27.97 7.74 -23.97
N GLU A 242 -27.97 6.95 -25.06
CA GLU A 242 -26.88 6.02 -25.37
C GLU A 242 -25.53 6.73 -25.53
N ILE A 243 -25.49 7.87 -26.24
CA ILE A 243 -24.27 8.68 -26.38
C ILE A 243 -23.75 9.10 -25.01
N LYS A 244 -24.63 9.59 -24.12
CA LYS A 244 -24.23 9.98 -22.77
C LYS A 244 -23.63 8.81 -22.00
N GLN A 245 -24.25 7.63 -22.08
CA GLN A 245 -23.73 6.41 -21.44
C GLN A 245 -22.35 6.01 -22.02
N ILE A 246 -22.15 6.14 -23.34
CA ILE A 246 -20.86 5.91 -23.98
C ILE A 246 -19.82 6.92 -23.49
N GLU A 247 -20.17 8.20 -23.35
CA GLU A 247 -19.29 9.25 -22.84
C GLU A 247 -18.87 8.98 -21.38
N ASP A 248 -19.79 8.53 -20.53
CA ASP A 248 -19.49 8.11 -19.15
C ASP A 248 -18.56 6.89 -19.13
N ASN A 249 -18.78 5.90 -20.00
CA ASN A 249 -17.90 4.74 -20.15
C ASN A 249 -16.50 5.12 -20.66
N ILE A 250 -16.39 6.08 -21.59
CA ILE A 250 -15.10 6.61 -22.06
C ILE A 250 -14.34 7.25 -20.90
N LYS A 251 -15.03 8.03 -20.06
CA LYS A 251 -14.42 8.65 -18.88
C LYS A 251 -13.90 7.61 -17.90
N SER A 252 -14.74 6.65 -17.51
CA SER A 252 -14.34 5.57 -16.60
C SER A 252 -13.18 4.72 -17.15
N THR A 253 -13.20 4.39 -18.45
CA THR A 253 -12.12 3.64 -19.09
C THR A 253 -10.82 4.46 -19.16
N SER A 254 -10.92 5.78 -19.35
CA SER A 254 -9.75 6.66 -19.34
C SER A 254 -9.10 6.76 -17.96
N GLU A 255 -9.89 6.81 -16.89
CA GLU A 255 -9.38 6.76 -15.51
C GLU A 255 -8.69 5.42 -15.20
N LYS A 256 -9.29 4.30 -15.64
CA LYS A 256 -8.66 2.97 -15.53
C LYS A 256 -7.34 2.90 -16.28
N LEU A 257 -7.29 3.45 -17.50
CA LEU A 257 -6.07 3.51 -18.31
C LEU A 257 -4.94 4.27 -17.61
N GLU A 258 -5.26 5.41 -16.98
CA GLU A 258 -4.28 6.20 -16.23
C GLU A 258 -3.69 5.39 -15.06
N SER A 259 -4.53 4.66 -14.34
CA SER A 259 -4.11 3.80 -13.23
C SER A 259 -3.21 2.65 -13.68
N ILE A 260 -3.59 1.93 -14.75
CA ILE A 260 -2.77 0.84 -15.30
C ILE A 260 -1.47 1.40 -15.88
N ALA A 261 -1.51 2.53 -16.58
CA ALA A 261 -0.32 3.18 -17.10
C ALA A 261 0.66 3.54 -15.97
N LYS A 262 0.18 4.12 -14.87
CA LYS A 262 1.02 4.41 -13.69
C LYS A 262 1.68 3.14 -13.15
N ARG A 263 0.93 2.03 -13.04
CA ARG A 263 1.47 0.74 -12.58
C ARG A 263 2.53 0.19 -13.53
N ILE A 264 2.30 0.23 -14.85
CA ILE A 264 3.30 -0.18 -15.84
C ILE A 264 4.57 0.69 -15.71
N ARG A 265 4.42 2.02 -15.62
CA ARG A 265 5.57 2.91 -15.50
C ARG A 265 6.35 2.69 -14.21
N PHE A 266 5.68 2.30 -13.12
CA PHE A 266 6.32 2.01 -11.84
C PHE A 266 7.42 0.94 -11.95
N TYR A 267 7.28 -0.06 -12.84
CA TYR A 267 8.28 -1.12 -13.02
C TYR A 267 9.68 -0.61 -13.35
N TRP A 268 9.79 0.53 -14.05
CA TRP A 268 11.09 1.18 -14.32
C TRP A 268 11.27 2.48 -13.55
N ALA A 269 10.21 3.24 -13.31
CA ALA A 269 10.29 4.51 -12.61
C ALA A 269 10.84 4.30 -11.19
N HIS A 270 10.38 3.27 -10.49
CA HIS A 270 10.86 2.93 -9.15
C HIS A 270 12.38 2.70 -9.09
N PRO A 271 12.96 1.69 -9.78
CA PRO A 271 14.41 1.47 -9.73
C PRO A 271 15.22 2.67 -10.25
N ILE A 272 14.74 3.37 -11.29
CA ILE A 272 15.42 4.57 -11.81
C ILE A 272 15.46 5.69 -10.77
N THR A 273 14.38 5.90 -10.02
CA THR A 273 14.31 6.91 -8.96
C THR A 273 15.31 6.63 -7.85
N TYR A 274 15.36 5.40 -7.33
CA TYR A 274 16.31 5.02 -6.28
C TYR A 274 17.76 5.10 -6.75
N LEU A 275 18.06 4.60 -7.96
CA LEU A 275 19.39 4.73 -8.55
C LEU A 275 19.77 6.20 -8.75
N SER A 276 18.82 7.05 -9.14
CA SER A 276 19.08 8.48 -9.30
C SER A 276 19.33 9.18 -7.98
N ALA A 277 18.56 8.86 -6.92
CA ALA A 277 18.81 9.37 -5.58
C ALA A 277 20.18 8.91 -5.03
N ASP A 278 20.52 7.64 -5.23
CA ASP A 278 21.81 7.08 -4.87
C ASP A 278 22.97 7.73 -5.61
N ILE A 279 22.84 7.95 -6.92
CA ILE A 279 23.87 8.61 -7.73
C ILE A 279 24.04 10.07 -7.27
N SER A 280 22.94 10.81 -7.10
CA SER A 280 22.98 12.20 -6.64
C SER A 280 23.64 12.31 -5.27
N TYR A 281 23.28 11.43 -4.33
CA TYR A 281 23.89 11.43 -3.00
C TYR A 281 25.36 10.99 -3.03
N ALA A 282 25.73 10.01 -3.85
CA ALA A 282 27.14 9.62 -4.01
C ALA A 282 27.98 10.75 -4.62
N TYR A 283 27.41 11.58 -5.50
CA TYR A 283 28.07 12.79 -5.99
C TYR A 283 28.27 13.83 -4.88
N LYS A 284 27.30 13.97 -3.97
CA LYS A 284 27.41 14.82 -2.78
C LYS A 284 28.54 14.31 -1.86
N GLU A 285 28.50 13.04 -1.47
CA GLU A 285 29.56 12.40 -0.66
C GLU A 285 30.93 12.58 -1.32
N LYS A 286 31.04 12.32 -2.64
CA LYS A 286 32.29 12.51 -3.39
C LYS A 286 32.81 13.95 -3.35
N SER A 287 31.91 14.94 -3.42
CA SER A 287 32.28 16.35 -3.32
C SER A 287 32.77 16.70 -1.92
N GLU A 288 32.14 16.15 -0.87
CA GLU A 288 32.53 16.35 0.52
C GLU A 288 33.90 15.71 0.81
N THR A 289 34.09 14.44 0.42
CA THR A 289 35.39 13.74 0.52
C THR A 289 36.48 14.47 -0.28
N GLY A 290 36.15 15.00 -1.46
CA GLY A 290 37.08 15.77 -2.29
C GLY A 290 37.52 17.09 -1.66
N ASN A 291 36.62 17.76 -0.91
CA ASN A 291 36.97 18.96 -0.14
C ASN A 291 37.87 18.59 1.05
N GLN A 292 37.51 17.55 1.82
CA GLN A 292 38.35 17.05 2.92
C GLN A 292 39.76 16.66 2.45
N LEU A 293 39.85 15.98 1.30
CA LEU A 293 41.14 15.59 0.72
C LEU A 293 41.99 16.82 0.35
N ARG A 294 41.36 17.91 -0.09
CA ARG A 294 42.03 19.19 -0.36
C ARG A 294 42.52 19.82 0.92
N ASP A 295 41.67 19.91 1.94
CA ASP A 295 42.01 20.50 3.24
C ASP A 295 43.19 19.75 3.90
N VAL A 296 43.13 18.42 3.92
CA VAL A 296 44.25 17.56 4.35
C VAL A 296 45.48 17.85 3.50
N GLY A 297 45.36 17.89 2.17
CA GLY A 297 46.47 18.21 1.27
C GLY A 297 47.13 19.57 1.54
N GLU A 298 46.33 20.60 1.85
CA GLU A 298 46.79 21.94 2.22
C GLU A 298 47.49 21.94 3.58
N GLU A 299 46.94 21.26 4.60
CA GLU A 299 47.61 21.10 5.89
C GLU A 299 48.97 20.40 5.76
N LEU A 300 49.04 19.37 4.94
CA LEU A 300 50.30 18.66 4.67
C LEU A 300 51.32 19.52 3.95
N HIS A 301 50.88 20.32 2.98
CA HIS A 301 51.74 21.27 2.30
C HIS A 301 52.26 22.35 3.26
N ASN A 302 51.42 22.84 4.16
CA ASN A 302 51.78 23.82 5.18
C ASN A 302 52.77 23.26 6.20
N MET A 303 52.58 22.02 6.66
CA MET A 303 53.54 21.36 7.56
C MET A 303 54.90 21.16 6.89
N ALA A 304 54.92 20.79 5.61
CA ALA A 304 56.14 20.61 4.84
C ALA A 304 56.87 21.94 4.57
N SER A 305 56.14 23.03 4.30
CA SER A 305 56.71 24.35 4.02
C SER A 305 57.21 25.07 5.28
N LEU A 306 56.61 24.80 6.43
CA LEU A 306 56.99 25.37 7.73
C LEU A 306 58.04 24.54 8.49
N HIS A 307 58.54 23.43 7.91
CA HIS A 307 59.43 22.47 8.58
C HIS A 307 58.90 22.05 9.96
N SER A 308 57.63 21.63 10.02
CA SER A 308 57.00 21.20 11.27
C SER A 308 57.58 19.86 11.73
N ASP A 309 57.95 19.77 13.02
CA ASP A 309 58.51 18.57 13.66
C ASP A 309 57.43 17.60 14.22
N ASP A 310 56.13 17.87 14.00
CA ASP A 310 55.02 17.04 14.51
C ASP A 310 54.80 15.80 13.63
N GLN A 311 55.64 14.78 13.84
CA GLN A 311 55.62 13.53 13.10
C GLN A 311 54.30 12.75 13.27
N ASP A 312 53.71 12.77 14.46
CA ASP A 312 52.45 12.05 14.75
C ASP A 312 51.26 12.67 14.00
N LYS A 313 51.20 14.00 13.91
CA LYS A 313 50.20 14.68 13.08
C LYS A 313 50.42 14.39 11.60
N TRP A 314 51.68 14.39 11.14
CA TRP A 314 52.01 14.06 9.75
C TRP A 314 51.55 12.63 9.39
N GLU A 315 51.89 11.63 10.19
CA GLU A 315 51.51 10.24 9.91
C GLU A 315 49.98 10.03 9.90
N ARG A 316 49.25 10.70 10.81
CA ARG A 316 47.78 10.69 10.83
C ARG A 316 47.19 11.28 9.55
N LEU A 317 47.65 12.46 9.14
CA LEU A 317 47.16 13.11 7.93
C LEU A 317 47.54 12.35 6.65
N GLN A 318 48.68 11.65 6.60
CA GLN A 318 48.98 10.72 5.49
C GLN A 318 47.99 9.55 5.45
N CYS A 319 47.70 8.94 6.61
CA CYS A 319 46.75 7.85 6.70
C CYS A 319 45.36 8.31 6.27
N GLU A 320 44.92 9.47 6.75
CA GLU A 320 43.65 10.09 6.37
C GLU A 320 43.60 10.40 4.87
N ARG A 321 44.66 10.97 4.29
CA ARG A 321 44.75 11.20 2.83
C ARG A 321 44.61 9.91 2.03
N ARG A 322 45.27 8.82 2.43
CA ARG A 322 45.15 7.51 1.76
C ARG A 322 43.74 6.93 1.87
N TYR A 323 43.14 7.04 3.06
CA TYR A 323 41.76 6.61 3.31
C TYR A 323 40.77 7.38 2.43
N LEU A 324 40.82 8.72 2.46
CA LEU A 324 39.95 9.60 1.66
C LEU A 324 40.15 9.37 0.16
N SER A 325 41.39 9.15 -0.30
CA SER A 325 41.66 8.80 -1.71
C SER A 325 41.02 7.48 -2.10
N SER A 326 41.11 6.46 -1.24
CA SER A 326 40.49 5.15 -1.48
C SER A 326 38.96 5.25 -1.49
N GLU A 327 38.39 6.04 -0.58
CA GLU A 327 36.96 6.32 -0.52
C GLU A 327 36.46 7.08 -1.76
N MET A 328 37.23 8.06 -2.26
CA MET A 328 36.92 8.76 -3.52
C MET A 328 36.88 7.82 -4.73
N ASP A 329 37.80 6.85 -4.80
CA ASP A 329 37.82 5.87 -5.88
C ASP A 329 36.65 4.88 -5.75
N ALA A 330 36.36 4.40 -4.53
CA ALA A 330 35.18 3.58 -4.27
C ALA A 330 33.86 4.30 -4.64
N LEU A 331 33.73 5.59 -4.32
CA LEU A 331 32.57 6.40 -4.72
C LEU A 331 32.49 6.57 -6.24
N ARG A 332 33.63 6.74 -6.93
CA ARG A 332 33.66 6.84 -8.39
C ARG A 332 33.20 5.55 -9.06
N ASP A 333 33.67 4.42 -8.57
CA ASP A 333 33.30 3.10 -9.09
C ASP A 333 31.82 2.81 -8.81
N SER A 334 31.35 3.12 -7.59
CA SER A 334 29.94 3.04 -7.21
C SER A 334 29.03 3.88 -8.11
N ILE A 335 29.39 5.15 -8.37
CA ILE A 335 28.63 6.03 -9.29
C ILE A 335 28.59 5.44 -10.69
N SER A 336 29.73 4.93 -11.19
CA SER A 336 29.83 4.38 -12.54
C SER A 336 28.99 3.10 -12.69
N SER A 337 29.04 2.22 -11.69
CA SER A 337 28.22 1.01 -11.61
C SER A 337 26.73 1.32 -11.61
N LYS A 338 26.27 2.20 -10.71
CA LYS A 338 24.85 2.59 -10.62
C LYS A 338 24.34 3.31 -11.87
N LYS A 339 25.19 4.10 -12.53
CA LYS A 339 24.85 4.70 -13.82
C LYS A 339 24.61 3.65 -14.90
N LYS A 340 25.46 2.62 -14.96
CA LYS A 340 25.31 1.51 -15.90
C LYS A 340 24.00 0.75 -15.65
N GLU A 341 23.71 0.44 -14.40
CA GLU A 341 22.46 -0.20 -14.01
C GLU A 341 21.24 0.66 -14.38
N ARG A 342 21.28 1.97 -14.10
CA ARG A 342 20.21 2.90 -14.48
C ARG A 342 20.02 2.96 -16.00
N SER A 343 21.10 2.92 -16.78
CA SER A 343 21.03 2.87 -18.25
C SER A 343 20.30 1.61 -18.74
N GLN A 344 20.53 0.45 -18.13
CA GLN A 344 19.80 -0.79 -18.47
C GLN A 344 18.30 -0.64 -18.22
N TRP A 345 17.90 0.04 -17.14
CA TRP A 345 16.48 0.34 -16.88
C TRP A 345 15.88 1.30 -17.92
N PHE A 346 16.64 2.28 -18.40
CA PHE A 346 16.19 3.13 -19.52
C PHE A 346 16.02 2.33 -20.81
N GLU A 347 16.92 1.39 -21.12
CA GLU A 347 16.80 0.50 -22.28
C GLU A 347 15.53 -0.38 -22.18
N LYS A 348 15.27 -0.97 -21.00
CA LYS A 348 14.04 -1.74 -20.74
C LYS A 348 12.78 -0.90 -20.94
N ARG A 349 12.76 0.32 -20.40
CA ARG A 349 11.68 1.30 -20.59
C ARG A 349 11.44 1.58 -22.08
N ASP A 350 12.50 1.90 -22.81
CA ASP A 350 12.42 2.29 -24.23
C ASP A 350 11.94 1.12 -25.09
N TYR A 351 12.34 -0.11 -24.75
CA TYR A 351 11.84 -1.32 -25.38
C TYR A 351 10.32 -1.49 -25.20
N ILE A 352 9.80 -1.29 -23.98
CA ILE A 352 8.35 -1.35 -23.71
C ILE A 352 7.61 -0.28 -24.52
N PHE A 353 8.07 0.97 -24.53
CA PHE A 353 7.47 2.02 -25.34
C PHE A 353 7.49 1.67 -26.84
N LYS A 354 8.57 1.05 -27.33
CA LYS A 354 8.69 0.60 -28.72
C LYS A 354 7.69 -0.50 -29.06
N ILE A 355 7.49 -1.49 -28.17
CA ILE A 355 6.46 -2.53 -28.34
C ILE A 355 5.09 -1.89 -28.41
N CYS A 356 4.72 -1.10 -27.39
CA CYS A 356 3.46 -0.38 -27.30
C CYS A 356 3.17 0.42 -28.58
N LYS A 357 4.17 1.18 -29.07
CA LYS A 357 4.07 1.94 -30.32
C LYS A 357 3.89 1.03 -31.55
N LYS A 358 4.61 -0.09 -31.65
CA LYS A 358 4.51 -1.03 -32.78
C LYS A 358 3.09 -1.59 -32.94
N TYR A 359 2.40 -1.83 -31.83
CA TYR A 359 1.03 -2.35 -31.83
C TYR A 359 -0.05 -1.26 -31.78
N GLY A 360 0.32 0.02 -31.92
CA GLY A 360 -0.63 1.13 -31.92
C GLY A 360 -1.27 1.45 -30.57
N VAL A 361 -0.74 0.89 -29.48
CA VAL A 361 -1.20 1.09 -28.10
C VAL A 361 -0.22 2.02 -27.41
N LEU A 362 -0.39 3.34 -27.58
CA LEU A 362 0.54 4.29 -26.96
C LEU A 362 0.34 4.32 -25.45
N LEU A 363 1.40 3.98 -24.70
CA LEU A 363 1.43 4.10 -23.25
C LEU A 363 1.39 5.58 -22.87
N ILE A 364 0.46 5.95 -21.98
CA ILE A 364 0.34 7.32 -21.48
C ILE A 364 1.67 7.69 -20.79
N PRO A 365 2.31 8.81 -21.18
CA PRO A 365 3.53 9.25 -20.52
C PRO A 365 3.22 9.85 -19.16
N ASP A 366 4.29 10.09 -18.41
CA ASP A 366 4.25 10.79 -17.14
C ASP A 366 3.80 12.26 -17.29
N LYS A 367 3.24 12.85 -16.22
CA LYS A 367 2.71 14.23 -16.23
C LYS A 367 3.85 15.23 -16.08
N LYS A 368 3.82 16.31 -16.87
CA LYS A 368 4.85 17.37 -16.84
C LYS A 368 5.01 18.06 -15.48
N ASN A 369 3.92 18.20 -14.71
CA ASN A 369 3.90 18.98 -13.48
C ASN A 369 4.21 18.15 -12.23
N GLN A 370 4.01 16.83 -12.30
CA GLN A 370 4.23 15.90 -11.20
C GLN A 370 4.68 14.59 -11.82
N THR A 371 5.97 14.32 -11.74
CA THR A 371 6.56 13.13 -12.34
C THR A 371 6.30 11.90 -11.47
N ASP A 372 6.38 10.71 -12.06
CA ASP A 372 6.38 9.44 -11.34
C ASP A 372 7.54 9.44 -10.32
N GLU A 373 8.69 10.03 -10.65
CA GLU A 373 9.81 10.23 -9.71
C GLU A 373 9.40 11.07 -8.49
N ASP A 374 8.68 12.18 -8.69
CA ASP A 374 8.17 12.99 -7.56
C ASP A 374 7.21 12.18 -6.68
N CYS A 375 6.31 11.42 -7.30
CA CYS A 375 5.32 10.64 -6.58
C CYS A 375 5.99 9.55 -5.75
N ILE A 376 6.93 8.80 -6.35
CA ILE A 376 7.66 7.73 -5.67
C ILE A 376 8.44 8.29 -4.47
N ILE A 377 9.15 9.41 -4.65
CA ILE A 377 9.89 10.04 -3.55
C ILE A 377 8.93 10.54 -2.46
N ALA A 378 7.84 11.21 -2.83
CA ALA A 378 6.87 11.73 -1.87
C ALA A 378 6.20 10.60 -1.07
N ASP A 379 5.71 9.56 -1.75
CA ASP A 379 5.04 8.41 -1.13
C ASP A 379 5.99 7.69 -0.15
N ARG A 380 7.25 7.46 -0.54
CA ARG A 380 8.23 6.82 0.32
C ARG A 380 8.62 7.67 1.54
N LEU A 381 8.72 8.99 1.39
CA LEU A 381 9.01 9.88 2.53
C LEU A 381 7.84 9.91 3.53
N VAL A 382 6.59 9.78 3.05
CA VAL A 382 5.43 9.61 3.92
C VAL A 382 5.52 8.28 4.68
N GLU A 383 5.80 7.18 3.99
CA GLU A 383 5.96 5.85 4.59
C GLU A 383 7.08 5.83 5.65
N LEU A 384 8.24 6.44 5.37
CA LEU A 384 9.35 6.55 6.33
C LEU A 384 8.97 7.35 7.57
N ASN A 385 8.10 8.36 7.42
CA ASN A 385 7.58 9.12 8.55
C ASN A 385 6.56 8.29 9.36
N GLU A 386 5.72 7.50 8.70
CA GLU A 386 4.82 6.56 9.36
C GLU A 386 5.61 5.53 10.19
N ILE A 387 6.62 4.89 9.60
CA ILE A 387 7.55 3.96 10.27
C ILE A 387 8.18 4.60 11.51
N ARG A 388 8.59 5.87 11.43
CA ARG A 388 9.13 6.62 12.57
C ARG A 388 8.09 6.79 13.67
N THR A 389 6.87 7.19 13.32
CA THR A 389 5.79 7.37 14.31
C THR A 389 5.38 6.07 15.00
N GLU A 390 5.29 4.98 14.24
CA GLU A 390 5.02 3.64 14.75
C GLU A 390 6.15 3.15 15.65
N GLY A 391 7.41 3.32 15.25
CA GLY A 391 8.57 2.94 16.04
C GLY A 391 8.67 3.69 17.38
N VAL A 392 8.25 4.95 17.43
CA VAL A 392 8.16 5.72 18.68
C VAL A 392 7.04 5.17 19.57
N ALA A 393 5.89 4.81 19.00
CA ALA A 393 4.77 4.24 19.74
C ALA A 393 5.12 2.86 20.32
N GLU A 394 5.74 1.99 19.52
CA GLU A 394 6.21 0.68 19.94
C GLU A 394 7.24 0.78 21.07
N ALA A 395 8.22 1.69 20.94
CA ALA A 395 9.22 1.92 21.98
C ALA A 395 8.63 2.43 23.29
N LYS A 396 7.58 3.27 23.23
CA LYS A 396 6.85 3.72 24.43
C LYS A 396 6.13 2.55 25.10
N LYS A 397 5.41 1.74 24.33
CA LYS A 397 4.68 0.57 24.83
C LYS A 397 5.62 -0.44 25.49
N LYS A 398 6.76 -0.74 24.88
CA LYS A 398 7.77 -1.64 25.44
C LYS A 398 8.37 -1.08 26.74
N CYS A 399 8.68 0.22 26.76
CA CYS A 399 9.16 0.88 27.96
C CYS A 399 8.11 0.88 29.10
N GLU A 400 6.82 1.05 28.78
CA GLU A 400 5.74 0.94 29.76
C GLU A 400 5.63 -0.48 30.34
N GLN A 401 5.76 -1.51 29.50
CA GLN A 401 5.80 -2.91 29.94
C GLN A 401 7.01 -3.18 30.84
N GLU A 402 8.21 -2.75 30.43
CA GLU A 402 9.43 -2.89 31.23
C GLU A 402 9.31 -2.16 32.59
N LYS A 403 8.69 -0.98 32.62
CA LYS A 403 8.39 -0.28 33.88
C LYS A 403 7.47 -1.07 34.80
N LEU A 404 6.40 -1.66 34.25
CA LEU A 404 5.49 -2.49 35.04
C LEU A 404 6.19 -3.74 35.59
N GLU A 405 7.05 -4.39 34.81
CA GLU A 405 7.85 -5.51 35.29
C GLU A 405 8.85 -5.11 36.39
N ILE A 406 9.53 -3.97 36.24
CA ILE A 406 10.43 -3.42 37.27
C ILE A 406 9.66 -3.15 38.57
N ILE A 407 8.46 -2.57 38.47
CA ILE A 407 7.60 -2.29 39.63
C ILE A 407 7.13 -3.60 40.28
N SER A 408 6.71 -4.61 39.51
CA SER A 408 6.28 -5.90 40.05
C SER A 408 7.40 -6.60 40.82
N ARG A 409 8.57 -6.74 40.20
CA ARG A 409 9.74 -7.39 40.83
C ARG A 409 10.20 -6.65 42.08
N TYR A 410 10.13 -5.33 42.06
CA TYR A 410 10.44 -4.51 43.23
C TYR A 410 9.44 -4.75 44.37
N ASN A 411 8.14 -4.71 44.08
CA ASN A 411 7.11 -4.94 45.09
C ASN A 411 7.24 -6.34 45.71
N GLU A 412 7.43 -7.38 44.90
CA GLU A 412 7.63 -8.77 45.35
C GLU A 412 8.84 -8.87 46.30
N ALA A 413 10.03 -8.42 45.85
CA ALA A 413 11.25 -8.49 46.65
C ALA A 413 11.18 -7.61 47.91
N ARG A 414 10.49 -6.47 47.85
CA ARG A 414 10.26 -5.60 49.00
C ARG A 414 9.33 -6.27 50.01
N THR A 415 8.25 -6.92 49.58
CA THR A 415 7.35 -7.64 50.46
C THR A 415 8.03 -8.81 51.17
N GLU A 416 8.87 -9.58 50.47
CA GLU A 416 9.65 -10.67 51.08
C GLU A 416 10.59 -10.16 52.18
N LEU A 417 11.32 -9.07 51.92
CA LEU A 417 12.22 -8.47 52.90
C LEU A 417 11.45 -7.86 54.09
N GLU A 418 10.30 -7.24 53.87
CA GLU A 418 9.44 -6.70 54.94
C GLU A 418 8.86 -7.81 55.84
N GLU A 419 8.50 -8.97 55.27
CA GLU A 419 8.10 -10.16 56.01
C GLU A 419 9.27 -10.74 56.84
N GLU A 420 10.48 -10.80 56.27
CA GLU A 420 11.69 -11.23 56.98
C GLU A 420 12.04 -10.29 58.14
N VAL A 421 11.99 -8.96 57.94
CA VAL A 421 12.18 -7.98 59.02
C VAL A 421 11.16 -8.20 60.12
N SER A 422 9.88 -8.33 59.78
CA SER A 422 8.81 -8.54 60.76
C SER A 422 9.01 -9.82 61.58
N SER A 423 9.45 -10.90 60.93
CA SER A 423 9.80 -12.17 61.59
C SER A 423 11.00 -12.03 62.54
N VAL A 424 12.04 -11.30 62.15
CA VAL A 424 13.22 -11.06 62.99
C VAL A 424 12.89 -10.11 64.15
N GLU A 425 12.11 -9.06 63.93
CA GLU A 425 11.65 -8.13 64.96
C GLU A 425 10.81 -8.85 66.03
N ASN A 426 9.91 -9.75 65.61
CA ASN A 426 9.17 -10.61 66.54
C ASN A 426 10.11 -11.50 67.39
N LYS A 427 11.16 -12.05 66.80
CA LYS A 427 12.19 -12.82 67.54
C LYS A 427 12.97 -11.94 68.52
N ILE A 428 13.29 -10.69 68.16
CA ILE A 428 13.95 -9.74 69.07
C ILE A 428 13.05 -9.43 70.28
N ILE A 429 11.75 -9.23 70.06
CA ILE A 429 10.77 -9.00 71.15
C ILE A 429 10.72 -10.20 72.10
N GLN A 430 10.66 -11.43 71.55
CA GLN A 430 10.68 -12.66 72.36
C GLN A 430 11.98 -12.80 73.17
N LEU A 431 13.14 -12.60 72.53
CA LEU A 431 14.44 -12.66 73.20
C LEU A 431 14.62 -11.56 74.25
N ALA A 432 14.04 -10.37 74.04
CA ALA A 432 14.05 -9.30 75.03
C ALA A 432 13.22 -9.68 76.28
N ALA A 433 12.04 -10.26 76.09
CA ALA A 433 11.22 -10.75 77.19
C ALA A 433 11.90 -11.90 77.97
N GLU A 434 12.55 -12.83 77.27
CA GLU A 434 13.34 -13.92 77.88
C GLU A 434 14.57 -13.38 78.63
N TYR A 435 15.24 -12.37 78.08
CA TYR A 435 16.36 -11.69 78.73
C TYR A 435 15.93 -11.03 80.04
N ASP A 436 14.84 -10.26 80.04
CA ASP A 436 14.32 -9.59 81.23
C ASP A 436 13.83 -10.61 82.28
N GLY A 437 13.15 -11.66 81.83
CA GLY A 437 12.74 -12.79 82.68
C GLY A 437 13.92 -13.54 83.30
N THR A 438 15.05 -13.65 82.60
CA THR A 438 16.26 -14.30 83.10
C THR A 438 17.09 -13.35 83.98
N ALA A 439 17.10 -12.04 83.68
CA ALA A 439 17.75 -11.01 84.48
C ALA A 439 17.11 -10.88 85.87
N THR A 440 15.79 -10.91 85.93
CA THR A 440 15.04 -10.93 87.20
C THR A 440 15.32 -12.20 88.00
N LYS A 441 15.41 -13.37 87.36
CA LYS A 441 15.85 -14.63 87.99
C LYS A 441 17.28 -14.54 88.53
N VAL A 442 18.24 -14.00 87.77
CA VAL A 442 19.62 -13.74 88.22
C VAL A 442 19.62 -12.83 89.45
N SER A 443 18.89 -11.70 89.41
CA SER A 443 18.80 -10.77 90.54
C SER A 443 18.21 -11.43 91.79
N SER A 444 17.18 -12.28 91.63
CA SER A 444 16.59 -13.02 92.74
C SER A 444 17.54 -14.08 93.33
N ALA A 445 18.32 -14.76 92.47
CA ALA A 445 19.31 -15.75 92.88
C ALA A 445 20.52 -15.10 93.56
N GLU A 446 20.95 -13.92 93.09
CA GLU A 446 21.98 -13.11 93.74
C GLU A 446 21.53 -12.61 95.12
N LYS A 447 20.25 -12.20 95.26
CA LYS A 447 19.66 -11.87 96.56
C LYS A 447 19.63 -13.07 97.50
N LYS A 448 19.29 -14.28 97.01
CA LYS A 448 19.37 -15.52 97.80
C LYS A 448 20.81 -15.84 98.23
N VAL A 449 21.81 -15.67 97.35
CA VAL A 449 23.23 -15.84 97.72
C VAL A 449 23.65 -14.84 98.81
N LYS A 450 23.20 -13.57 98.73
CA LYS A 450 23.44 -12.58 99.79
C LYS A 450 22.76 -12.98 101.11
N GLN A 451 21.49 -13.38 101.08
CA GLN A 451 20.78 -13.86 102.26
C GLN A 451 21.45 -15.07 102.92
N ILE A 452 21.97 -16.02 102.12
CA ILE A 452 22.73 -17.18 102.65
C ILE A 452 24.08 -16.74 103.25
N LYS A 453 24.71 -15.68 102.74
CA LYS A 453 25.93 -15.09 103.35
C LYS A 453 25.64 -14.34 104.65
N ASP A 454 24.52 -13.60 104.68
CA ASP A 454 24.14 -12.73 105.78
C ASP A 454 23.56 -13.53 106.96
N GLY A 455 22.92 -14.68 106.70
CA GLY A 455 22.45 -15.63 107.72
C GLY A 455 23.47 -16.69 108.16
N ASP A 456 24.75 -16.52 107.83
CA ASP A 456 25.82 -17.44 108.23
C ASP A 456 26.54 -16.92 109.49
N ASP A 457 26.14 -17.40 110.66
CA ASP A 457 26.61 -16.94 111.99
C ASP A 457 27.97 -17.54 112.41
N ARG A 458 28.67 -18.25 111.51
CA ARG A 458 29.96 -18.88 111.80
C ARG A 458 31.11 -17.87 111.89
N PHE A 459 32.04 -18.09 112.83
CA PHE A 459 33.19 -17.24 113.16
C PHE A 459 34.09 -16.95 111.93
N PHE A 460 34.59 -15.72 111.78
CA PHE A 460 35.27 -15.21 110.56
C PHE A 460 36.39 -16.12 110.02
N LEU A 461 37.17 -16.77 110.88
CA LEU A 461 38.24 -17.68 110.47
C LEU A 461 37.71 -18.99 109.83
N VAL A 462 36.52 -19.48 110.22
CA VAL A 462 35.89 -20.68 109.63
C VAL A 462 35.25 -20.37 108.27
N LYS A 463 34.78 -19.13 108.06
CA LYS A 463 34.26 -18.65 106.76
C LYS A 463 35.32 -18.64 105.65
N ILE A 464 36.61 -18.53 106.00
CA ILE A 464 37.71 -18.44 105.03
C ILE A 464 38.14 -19.83 104.53
N PHE A 465 38.02 -20.87 105.35
CA PHE A 465 38.55 -22.21 105.05
C PHE A 465 37.48 -23.26 104.68
N SER A 466 36.18 -22.96 104.84
CA SER A 466 35.09 -23.86 104.40
C SER A 466 33.81 -23.11 104.04
N GLU A 467 33.35 -23.24 102.78
CA GLU A 467 32.07 -22.68 102.34
C GLU A 467 30.88 -23.54 102.81
N THR A 468 29.72 -22.93 103.07
CA THR A 468 28.47 -23.67 103.33
C THR A 468 28.07 -24.46 102.08
N PRO A 469 27.64 -25.74 102.18
CA PRO A 469 27.26 -26.54 101.00
C PRO A 469 26.17 -25.87 100.13
N GLY A 470 25.27 -25.11 100.75
CA GLY A 470 24.25 -24.32 100.04
C GLY A 470 24.77 -23.07 99.33
N LEU A 471 25.91 -22.51 99.77
CA LEU A 471 26.52 -21.32 99.17
C LEU A 471 27.19 -21.63 97.83
N ASP A 472 27.93 -22.74 97.75
CA ASP A 472 28.61 -23.15 96.51
C ASP A 472 27.60 -23.59 95.44
N SER A 473 26.54 -24.32 95.82
CA SER A 473 25.43 -24.66 94.93
C SER A 473 24.68 -23.41 94.43
N ALA A 474 24.41 -22.43 95.29
CA ALA A 474 23.74 -21.19 94.91
C ALA A 474 24.62 -20.30 94.02
N ARG A 475 25.95 -20.26 94.24
CA ARG A 475 26.91 -19.59 93.36
C ARG A 475 27.01 -20.27 91.99
N LYS A 476 27.01 -21.61 91.93
CA LYS A 476 26.96 -22.36 90.67
C LYS A 476 25.67 -22.09 89.90
N ALA A 477 24.53 -22.02 90.57
CA ALA A 477 23.24 -21.65 89.96
C ALA A 477 23.25 -20.20 89.40
N VAL A 478 23.78 -19.22 90.15
CA VAL A 478 23.97 -17.85 89.65
C VAL A 478 24.93 -17.81 88.47
N SER A 479 26.02 -18.59 88.51
CA SER A 479 26.98 -18.69 87.40
C SER A 479 26.34 -19.25 86.13
N LEU A 480 25.51 -20.29 86.25
CA LEU A 480 24.76 -20.86 85.13
C LEU A 480 23.74 -19.87 84.56
N LEU A 481 22.92 -19.23 85.42
CA LEU A 481 21.96 -18.22 84.97
C LEU A 481 22.64 -17.00 84.34
N LYS A 482 23.84 -16.61 84.80
CA LYS A 482 24.65 -15.56 84.16
C LYS A 482 25.17 -15.99 82.79
N LYS A 483 25.55 -17.25 82.62
CA LYS A 483 25.94 -17.80 81.31
C LYS A 483 24.74 -17.85 80.36
N GLU A 484 23.57 -18.28 80.83
CA GLU A 484 22.32 -18.27 80.06
C GLU A 484 21.92 -16.84 79.66
N LEU A 485 21.97 -15.89 80.59
CA LEU A 485 21.73 -14.47 80.32
C LEU A 485 22.70 -13.92 79.26
N ALA A 486 23.99 -14.28 79.34
CA ALA A 486 24.99 -13.88 78.35
C ALA A 486 24.74 -14.49 76.97
N ILE A 487 24.25 -15.74 76.91
CA ILE A 487 23.87 -16.41 75.65
C ILE A 487 22.64 -15.74 75.04
N ILE A 488 21.59 -15.46 75.83
CA ILE A 488 20.38 -14.77 75.36
C ILE A 488 20.73 -13.35 74.90
N GLY A 489 21.57 -12.64 75.65
CA GLY A 489 22.07 -11.30 75.27
C GLY A 489 22.84 -11.32 73.95
N LYS A 490 23.68 -12.34 73.73
CA LYS A 490 24.38 -12.52 72.45
C LYS A 490 23.42 -12.82 71.30
N ASN A 491 22.45 -13.73 71.50
CA ASN A 491 21.44 -14.07 70.49
C ASN A 491 20.56 -12.86 70.12
N LYS A 492 20.22 -12.01 71.10
CA LYS A 492 19.50 -10.75 70.87
C LYS A 492 20.32 -9.78 70.02
N ALA A 493 21.60 -9.57 70.37
CA ALA A 493 22.50 -8.71 69.59
C ALA A 493 22.71 -9.24 68.15
N ASP A 494 22.82 -10.55 67.98
CA ASP A 494 22.92 -11.19 66.65
C ASP A 494 21.62 -11.02 65.84
N ALA A 495 20.44 -11.06 66.49
CA ALA A 495 19.16 -10.80 65.84
C ALA A 495 18.97 -9.32 65.46
N GLU A 496 19.37 -8.39 66.33
CA GLU A 496 19.39 -6.94 66.05
C GLU A 496 20.33 -6.61 64.88
N LYS A 497 21.50 -7.25 64.83
CA LYS A 497 22.42 -7.12 63.70
C LYS A 497 21.79 -7.59 62.40
N LYS A 498 21.13 -8.76 62.40
CA LYS A 498 20.40 -9.28 61.22
C LYS A 498 19.26 -8.36 60.79
N ALA A 499 18.50 -7.77 61.72
CA ALA A 499 17.43 -6.83 61.39
C ALA A 499 17.99 -5.57 60.70
N ASN A 500 19.11 -5.04 61.18
CA ASN A 500 19.78 -3.91 60.53
C ASN A 500 20.33 -4.28 59.15
N GLU A 501 20.94 -5.46 59.00
CA GLU A 501 21.40 -5.97 57.69
C GLU A 501 20.25 -6.09 56.68
N ILE A 502 19.05 -6.50 57.09
CA ILE A 502 17.88 -6.58 56.20
C ILE A 502 17.35 -5.18 55.88
N LYS A 503 17.32 -4.25 56.85
CA LYS A 503 16.95 -2.84 56.61
C LYS A 503 17.90 -2.14 55.63
N ASP A 504 19.20 -2.43 55.71
CA ASP A 504 20.19 -1.95 54.75
C ASP A 504 19.94 -2.52 53.35
N LYS A 505 19.58 -3.82 53.24
CA LYS A 505 19.18 -4.43 51.96
C LYS A 505 17.94 -3.77 51.35
N ILE A 506 16.94 -3.41 52.17
CA ILE A 506 15.75 -2.67 51.70
C ILE A 506 16.18 -1.30 51.15
N ALA A 507 17.05 -0.57 51.86
CA ALA A 507 17.54 0.72 51.39
C ALA A 507 18.37 0.63 50.09
N GLU A 508 19.14 -0.45 49.91
CA GLU A 508 19.82 -0.74 48.65
C GLU A 508 18.86 -1.10 47.51
N LEU A 509 17.81 -1.86 47.82
CA LEU A 509 16.76 -2.25 46.88
C LEU A 509 15.97 -1.01 46.40
N ASP A 510 15.65 -0.07 47.28
CA ASP A 510 15.03 1.22 46.94
C ASP A 510 15.92 2.03 46.00
N LYS A 511 17.21 2.16 46.32
CA LYS A 511 18.18 2.84 45.44
C LYS A 511 18.36 2.14 44.10
N LYS A 512 18.22 0.82 44.03
CA LYS A 512 18.30 0.06 42.79
C LYS A 512 17.04 0.28 41.95
N HIS A 513 15.86 0.23 42.56
CA HIS A 513 14.58 0.49 41.90
C HIS A 513 14.53 1.89 41.27
N GLU A 514 14.95 2.93 41.99
CA GLU A 514 15.04 4.28 41.42
C GLU A 514 15.98 4.36 40.22
N ARG A 515 17.13 3.67 40.27
CA ARG A 515 18.07 3.62 39.14
C ARG A 515 17.47 2.89 37.94
N ASP A 516 16.82 1.75 38.18
CA ASP A 516 16.21 0.94 37.13
C ASP A 516 15.08 1.73 36.44
N LEU A 517 14.21 2.41 37.20
CA LEU A 517 13.17 3.29 36.65
C LEU A 517 13.72 4.49 35.86
N ARG A 518 14.79 5.14 36.36
CA ARG A 518 15.45 6.24 35.64
C ARG A 518 16.11 5.77 34.35
N SER A 519 16.61 4.54 34.32
CA SER A 519 17.25 3.94 33.14
C SER A 519 16.25 3.45 32.08
N CYS A 520 14.98 3.25 32.47
CA CYS A 520 13.90 2.79 31.61
C CYS A 520 13.32 3.96 30.77
N ILE A 521 13.97 4.23 29.64
CA ILE A 521 13.61 5.31 28.70
C ILE A 521 13.23 4.68 27.35
N PRO A 522 12.16 5.16 26.67
CA PRO A 522 11.81 4.67 25.34
C PRO A 522 12.97 4.87 24.36
N ARG A 523 13.41 3.79 23.70
CA ARG A 523 14.42 3.82 22.64
C ARG A 523 13.79 3.35 21.33
N ALA A 524 13.60 4.28 20.40
CA ALA A 524 13.06 3.96 19.09
C ALA A 524 14.09 3.12 18.30
N LEU A 525 13.67 1.93 17.85
CA LEU A 525 14.47 1.05 16.99
C LEU A 525 14.30 1.38 15.49
N ARG A 526 13.32 2.22 15.18
CA ARG A 526 13.01 2.73 13.84
C ARG A 526 13.05 4.26 13.83
N PRO A 527 13.52 4.91 12.75
CA PRO A 527 14.08 4.28 11.56
C PRO A 527 15.44 3.63 11.87
N THR A 528 15.73 2.52 11.20
CA THR A 528 17.05 1.90 11.18
C THR A 528 18.07 2.83 10.54
N ALA A 529 19.36 2.57 10.73
CA ALA A 529 20.42 3.34 10.07
C ALA A 529 20.30 3.30 8.52
N ALA A 530 19.80 2.20 7.97
CA ALA A 530 19.52 2.06 6.54
C ALA A 530 18.37 2.97 6.09
N GLU A 531 17.24 2.95 6.80
CA GLU A 531 16.07 3.80 6.51
C GLU A 531 16.39 5.30 6.67
N ALA A 532 17.16 5.67 7.70
CA ALA A 532 17.62 7.04 7.89
C ALA A 532 18.57 7.49 6.76
N ARG A 533 19.43 6.58 6.25
CA ARG A 533 20.29 6.88 5.11
C ARG A 533 19.49 7.00 3.81
N GLU A 534 18.50 6.14 3.62
CA GLU A 534 17.56 6.20 2.51
C GLU A 534 16.81 7.53 2.49
N GLU A 535 16.24 7.94 3.63
CA GLU A 535 15.54 9.22 3.78
C GLU A 535 16.42 10.40 3.35
N LYS A 536 17.67 10.45 3.83
CA LYS A 536 18.62 11.51 3.46
C LYS A 536 18.86 11.59 1.95
N LYS A 537 18.97 10.45 1.28
CA LYS A 537 19.18 10.38 -0.18
C LYS A 537 17.95 10.88 -0.93
N LEU A 538 16.76 10.44 -0.53
CA LEU A 538 15.49 10.82 -1.15
C LEU A 538 15.19 12.31 -0.96
N VAL A 539 15.42 12.85 0.25
CA VAL A 539 15.28 14.28 0.54
C VAL A 539 16.23 15.10 -0.33
N TYR A 540 17.51 14.71 -0.39
CA TYR A 540 18.49 15.41 -1.23
C TYR A 540 18.10 15.39 -2.72
N ARG A 541 17.60 14.25 -3.22
CA ARG A 541 17.14 14.13 -4.59
C ARG A 541 15.92 15.02 -4.86
N LYS A 542 14.97 15.09 -3.92
CA LYS A 542 13.80 15.97 -4.01
C LYS A 542 14.22 17.44 -4.12
N GLU A 543 15.13 17.88 -3.25
CA GLU A 543 15.67 19.24 -3.28
C GLU A 543 16.36 19.56 -4.62
N GLU A 544 17.10 18.61 -5.17
CA GLU A 544 17.75 18.75 -6.48
C GLU A 544 16.73 18.93 -7.62
N ILE A 545 15.65 18.13 -7.61
CA ILE A 545 14.56 18.23 -8.60
C ILE A 545 13.88 19.59 -8.49
N GLU A 546 13.55 20.04 -7.27
CA GLU A 546 12.92 21.34 -7.03
C GLU A 546 13.83 22.51 -7.45
N LYS A 547 15.14 22.41 -7.19
CA LYS A 547 16.12 23.40 -7.63
C LYS A 547 16.17 23.51 -9.15
N ARG A 548 16.26 22.39 -9.86
CA ARG A 548 16.24 22.36 -11.34
C ARG A 548 14.96 22.98 -11.93
N ARG A 549 13.81 22.79 -11.28
CA ARG A 549 12.54 23.43 -11.69
C ARG A 549 12.58 24.95 -11.54
N LYS A 550 13.13 25.45 -10.43
CA LYS A 550 13.27 26.91 -10.19
C LYS A 550 14.25 27.56 -11.17
N GLU A 551 15.27 26.83 -11.59
CA GLU A 551 16.30 27.29 -12.53
C GLU A 551 15.88 27.16 -14.01
N GLY A 552 14.64 26.75 -14.31
CA GLY A 552 14.14 26.59 -15.69
C GLY A 552 14.72 25.38 -16.44
N GLY A 553 15.42 24.48 -15.75
CA GLY A 553 16.16 23.36 -16.31
C GLY A 553 15.29 22.15 -16.66
N TYR A 554 14.39 22.29 -17.63
CA TYR A 554 13.88 21.19 -18.45
C TYR A 554 14.40 21.37 -19.89
N GLU A 555 15.71 21.47 -20.07
CA GLU A 555 16.29 21.15 -21.37
C GLU A 555 16.24 19.62 -21.54
N ASN A 556 15.18 19.18 -22.21
CA ASN A 556 15.06 17.83 -22.79
C ASN A 556 16.34 17.51 -23.58
N LYS A 557 17.21 16.69 -23.02
CA LYS A 557 18.01 15.76 -23.82
C LYS A 557 17.26 14.42 -23.81
N ASN A 558 16.24 14.34 -24.67
CA ASN A 558 15.75 13.06 -25.16
C ASN A 558 16.85 12.39 -25.99
#